data_AF-A0A497SJQ9-F1
#
_entry.id   AF-A0A497SJQ9-F1
#
_cell.length_a   1.000
_cell.length_b   1.000
_cell.length_c   1.000
_cell.angle_alpha   90.00
_cell.angle_beta   90.00
_cell.angle_gamma   90.00
#
_symmetry.space_group_name_H-M   'P 1'
#
loop_
_entity.id
_entity.type
_entity.pdbx_description
1 polymer ?
#
loop_
_entity_poly.entity_id
_entity_poly.type
_entity_poly.pdbx_seq_one_letter_code
_entity_poly.pdbx_strand_id
1 'polypeptide(L)'
;MFSGRKYVFNNRTKQWGKTTYVKTVGLTQLLAQKGFYVPAESAEISLVDSIYTNFVAPDDLTKGDRNELKRMKQILFEKATPYNLVILDEPCGGTSYEEGQKESLTLLDGFHKLGCLTYFTTYMHPLSKEVDNGKYSAAKNLSIGYIEE
;
A
#
# COMPACT_ATOMS: atom_id res chain seq x y z
N MET A 1 7.89 20.40 4.58
CA MET A 1 6.98 19.66 5.50
C MET A 1 6.54 18.41 4.73
N PHE A 2 6.96 17.21 5.15
CA PHE A 2 6.63 15.95 4.47
C PHE A 2 5.12 15.69 4.57
N SER A 3 4.34 16.25 3.64
CA SER A 3 2.94 15.89 3.46
C SER A 3 2.95 14.53 2.75
N GLY A 4 3.16 13.45 3.51
CA GLY A 4 3.07 12.09 3.03
C GLY A 4 1.66 11.82 2.53
N ARG A 5 1.43 12.08 1.24
CA ARG A 5 0.16 11.81 0.55
C ARG A 5 -0.09 10.31 0.62
N LYS A 6 -1.26 9.91 1.09
CA LYS A 6 -1.63 8.49 1.21
C LYS A 6 -2.53 8.14 0.04
N TYR A 7 -2.29 7.02 -0.60
CA TYR A 7 -3.00 6.62 -1.81
C TYR A 7 -3.67 5.27 -1.60
N VAL A 8 -4.98 5.24 -1.77
CA VAL A 8 -5.78 4.01 -1.72
C VAL A 8 -6.26 3.71 -3.12
N PHE A 9 -5.86 2.57 -3.67
CA PHE A 9 -6.26 2.11 -4.99
C PHE A 9 -7.46 1.18 -4.88
N ASN A 10 -8.61 1.62 -5.38
CA ASN A 10 -9.81 0.82 -5.43
C ASN A 10 -10.29 0.65 -6.88
N ASN A 11 -10.36 -0.59 -7.36
CA ASN A 11 -11.15 -0.93 -8.55
C ASN A 11 -12.05 -2.12 -8.25
N ARG A 12 -13.16 -2.19 -8.99
CA ARG A 12 -14.12 -3.31 -9.01
C ARG A 12 -13.50 -4.69 -9.32
N THR A 13 -12.30 -4.72 -9.86
CA THR A 13 -11.68 -5.91 -10.46
C THR A 13 -10.18 -5.98 -10.09
N LYS A 14 -9.70 -7.17 -9.70
CA LYS A 14 -8.31 -7.39 -9.25
C LYS A 14 -7.25 -7.16 -10.35
N GLN A 15 -7.58 -7.45 -11.61
CA GLN A 15 -6.59 -7.68 -12.67
C GLN A 15 -6.09 -6.44 -13.43
N TRP A 16 -6.44 -5.23 -13.00
CA TRP A 16 -6.23 -4.01 -13.80
C TRP A 16 -4.92 -3.29 -13.49
N GLY A 17 -3.83 -4.04 -13.25
CA GLY A 17 -2.50 -3.46 -13.09
C GLY A 17 -2.21 -2.76 -11.76
N LYS A 18 -3.08 -2.84 -10.75
CA LYS A 18 -2.85 -2.25 -9.40
C LYS A 18 -1.54 -2.74 -8.79
N THR A 19 -1.38 -4.06 -8.74
CA THR A 19 -0.15 -4.72 -8.26
C THR A 19 1.08 -4.25 -9.03
N THR A 20 0.99 -4.19 -10.36
CA THR A 20 2.09 -3.72 -11.22
C THR A 20 2.46 -2.27 -10.89
N TYR A 21 1.46 -1.40 -10.73
CA TYR A 21 1.66 -0.01 -10.38
C TYR A 21 2.39 0.13 -9.03
N VAL A 22 1.88 -0.52 -7.98
CA VAL A 22 2.49 -0.38 -6.65
C VAL A 22 3.88 -1.03 -6.55
N LYS A 23 4.13 -2.12 -7.30
CA LYS A 23 5.49 -2.69 -7.44
C LYS A 23 6.43 -1.71 -8.13
N THR A 24 5.95 -1.04 -9.18
CA THR A 24 6.74 -0.03 -9.91
C THR A 24 7.11 1.15 -9.00
N VAL A 25 6.19 1.60 -8.14
CA VAL A 25 6.48 2.63 -7.12
C VAL A 25 7.62 2.17 -6.19
N GLY A 26 7.53 0.95 -5.64
CA GLY A 26 8.57 0.41 -4.76
C GLY A 26 9.93 0.26 -5.44
N LEU A 27 9.97 -0.24 -6.68
CA LEU A 27 11.19 -0.35 -7.47
C LEU A 27 11.79 1.01 -7.81
N THR A 28 10.95 1.99 -8.16
CA THR A 28 11.37 3.37 -8.45
C THR A 28 12.01 4.02 -7.22
N GLN A 29 11.41 3.85 -6.04
CA GLN A 29 11.98 4.31 -4.78
C GLN A 29 13.35 3.70 -4.52
N LEU A 30 13.49 2.38 -4.72
CA LEU A 30 14.75 1.67 -4.51
C LEU A 30 15.84 2.13 -5.48
N LEU A 31 15.53 2.23 -6.78
CA LEU A 31 16.48 2.67 -7.80
C LEU A 31 16.99 4.09 -7.50
N ALA A 32 16.08 5.03 -7.21
CA ALA A 32 16.42 6.40 -6.89
C ALA A 32 17.35 6.50 -5.67
N GLN A 33 17.01 5.82 -4.57
CA GLN A 33 17.83 5.84 -3.35
C GLN A 33 19.16 5.07 -3.46
N LYS A 34 19.33 4.26 -4.50
CA LYS A 34 20.60 3.61 -4.84
C LYS A 34 21.42 4.41 -5.86
N GLY A 35 20.94 5.58 -6.30
CA GLY A 35 21.63 6.45 -7.24
C GLY A 35 21.50 6.02 -8.71
N PHE A 36 20.54 5.14 -9.02
CA PHE A 36 20.24 4.77 -10.40
C PHE A 36 19.20 5.73 -11.02
N TYR A 37 19.25 5.86 -12.35
CA TYR A 37 18.15 6.44 -13.10
C TYR A 37 16.86 5.65 -12.86
N VAL A 38 15.74 6.36 -12.87
CA VAL A 38 14.40 5.77 -12.73
C VAL A 38 13.66 5.79 -14.07
N PRO A 39 12.78 4.82 -14.35
CA PRO A 39 12.05 4.76 -15.61
C PRO A 39 10.87 5.75 -15.62
N ALA A 40 11.17 7.04 -15.71
CA ALA A 40 10.19 8.13 -15.79
C ALA A 40 10.73 9.29 -16.62
N GLU A 41 9.85 10.08 -17.22
CA GLU A 41 10.21 11.34 -17.89
C GLU A 41 10.75 12.37 -16.90
N SER A 42 10.14 12.43 -15.71
CA SER A 42 10.63 13.19 -14.56
C SER A 42 10.21 12.52 -13.25
N ALA A 43 11.01 12.69 -12.19
CA ALA A 43 10.70 12.13 -10.87
C ALA A 43 11.22 13.03 -9.75
N GLU A 44 10.34 13.32 -8.79
CA GLU A 44 10.70 13.91 -7.51
C GLU A 44 10.35 12.89 -6.41
N ILE A 45 11.38 12.40 -5.73
CA ILE A 45 11.26 11.27 -4.80
C ILE A 45 11.76 11.69 -3.42
N SER A 46 10.88 11.60 -2.42
CA SER A 46 11.24 11.80 -1.03
C SER A 46 12.04 10.60 -0.50
N LEU A 47 13.08 10.86 0.31
CA LEU A 47 13.83 9.80 0.96
C LEU A 47 12.96 9.08 2.00
N VAL A 48 13.10 7.75 2.04
CA VAL A 48 12.51 6.89 3.06
C VAL A 48 13.57 5.99 3.68
N ASP A 49 13.45 5.72 4.97
CA ASP A 49 14.40 4.87 5.69
C ASP A 49 14.23 3.39 5.31
N SER A 50 13.01 3.00 4.96
CA SER A 50 12.65 1.62 4.64
C SER A 50 11.39 1.55 3.78
N ILE A 51 11.34 0.51 2.95
CA ILE A 51 10.17 0.13 2.15
C ILE A 51 9.60 -1.15 2.78
N TYR A 52 8.35 -1.09 3.23
CA TYR A 52 7.63 -2.24 3.79
C TYR A 52 6.55 -2.70 2.83
N THR A 53 6.48 -4.01 2.59
CA THR A 53 5.49 -4.60 1.68
C THR A 53 4.88 -5.87 2.24
N ASN A 54 3.64 -6.18 1.86
CA ASN A 54 3.03 -7.49 2.10
C ASN A 54 3.27 -8.50 0.97
N PHE A 55 4.07 -8.14 -0.04
CA PHE A 55 4.45 -9.08 -1.10
C PHE A 55 5.13 -10.31 -0.51
N VAL A 56 4.69 -11.48 -0.94
CA VAL A 56 5.25 -12.76 -0.50
C VAL A 56 6.58 -12.99 -1.21
N ALA A 57 7.66 -13.17 -0.45
CA ALA A 57 8.91 -13.66 -0.99
C ALA A 57 8.70 -15.10 -1.51
N PRO A 58 9.33 -15.51 -2.62
CA PRO A 58 9.16 -16.86 -3.18
C PRO A 58 9.35 -17.98 -2.13
N ASP A 59 10.26 -17.78 -1.18
CA ASP A 59 10.61 -18.74 -0.13
C ASP A 59 9.55 -18.87 0.98
N ASP A 60 8.62 -17.91 1.08
CA ASP A 60 7.58 -17.85 2.11
C ASP A 60 6.20 -18.32 1.61
N LEU A 61 6.09 -18.76 0.35
CA LEU A 61 4.86 -19.26 -0.26
C LEU A 61 4.26 -20.47 0.48
N THR A 62 5.07 -21.21 1.24
CA THR A 62 4.65 -22.40 1.98
C THR A 62 4.07 -22.10 3.37
N LYS A 63 4.16 -20.85 3.86
CA LYS A 63 3.87 -20.50 5.27
C LYS A 63 2.47 -19.90 5.51
N GLY A 64 1.64 -19.76 4.48
CA GLY A 64 0.22 -19.36 4.59
C GLY A 64 -0.06 -17.91 5.01
N ASP A 65 -1.30 -17.46 4.78
CA ASP A 65 -1.73 -16.05 4.81
C ASP A 65 -1.72 -15.39 6.21
N ARG A 66 -1.83 -16.17 7.30
CA ARG A 66 -1.82 -15.62 8.67
C ARG A 66 -0.47 -14.98 9.04
N ASN A 67 0.62 -15.44 8.41
CA ASN A 67 1.93 -14.84 8.62
C ASN A 67 2.05 -13.46 7.94
N GLU A 68 1.31 -13.22 6.86
CA GLU A 68 1.27 -11.91 6.20
C GLU A 68 0.70 -10.84 7.13
N LEU A 69 -0.53 -11.03 7.62
CA LEU A 69 -1.17 -10.08 8.52
C LEU A 69 -0.36 -9.86 9.81
N LYS A 70 0.21 -10.95 10.38
CA LYS A 70 1.07 -10.84 11.56
C LYS A 70 2.30 -9.97 11.28
N ARG A 71 2.97 -10.16 10.14
CA ARG A 71 4.12 -9.32 9.74
C ARG A 71 3.71 -7.86 9.55
N MET A 72 2.57 -7.61 8.91
CA MET A 72 2.08 -6.24 8.70
C MET A 72 1.76 -5.54 10.02
N LYS A 73 1.11 -6.23 10.96
CA LYS A 73 0.88 -5.72 12.32
C LYS A 73 2.18 -5.47 13.05
N GLN A 74 3.15 -6.38 12.95
CA GLN A 74 4.47 -6.18 13.55
C GLN A 74 5.17 -4.95 12.99
N ILE A 75 5.12 -4.75 11.67
CA ILE A 75 5.65 -3.55 11.02
C ILE A 75 4.93 -2.32 11.58
N LEU A 76 3.60 -2.31 11.59
CA LEU A 76 2.80 -1.18 12.07
C LEU A 76 3.12 -0.81 13.53
N PHE A 77 3.16 -1.79 14.44
CA PHE A 77 3.24 -1.53 15.87
C PHE A 77 4.66 -1.42 16.41
N GLU A 78 5.66 -2.01 15.75
CA GLU A 78 7.02 -2.12 16.30
C GLU A 78 8.08 -1.40 15.45
N LYS A 79 7.84 -1.14 14.16
CA LYS A 79 8.90 -0.71 13.23
C LYS A 79 8.60 0.58 12.48
N ALA A 80 7.34 0.81 12.11
CA ALA A 80 6.97 1.87 11.20
C ALA A 80 7.12 3.26 11.83
N THR A 81 7.65 4.18 11.03
CA THR A 81 7.86 5.60 11.33
C THR A 81 7.28 6.45 10.19
N PRO A 82 7.08 7.76 10.40
CA PRO A 82 6.62 8.65 9.34
C PRO A 82 7.52 8.68 8.08
N TYR A 83 8.78 8.25 8.20
CA TYR A 83 9.78 8.23 7.13
C TYR A 83 9.83 6.90 6.36
N ASN A 84 8.77 6.08 6.43
CA ASN A 84 8.70 4.82 5.71
C ASN A 84 7.70 4.86 4.55
N LEU A 85 8.05 4.14 3.48
CA LEU A 85 7.13 3.80 2.39
C LEU A 85 6.48 2.45 2.71
N VAL A 86 5.16 2.42 2.81
CA VAL A 86 4.38 1.21 3.05
C VAL A 86 3.54 0.90 1.81
N ILE A 87 3.70 -0.30 1.25
CA ILE A 87 2.94 -0.78 0.09
C ILE A 87 2.19 -2.03 0.49
N LEU A 88 0.86 -1.94 0.54
CA LEU A 88 -0.02 -3.06 0.87
C LEU A 88 -0.86 -3.38 -0.35
N ASP A 89 -0.65 -4.56 -0.92
CA ASP A 89 -1.36 -5.05 -2.10
C ASP A 89 -2.38 -6.10 -1.71
N GLU A 90 -3.66 -5.72 -1.71
CA GLU A 90 -4.80 -6.57 -1.32
C GLU A 90 -4.58 -7.38 -0.03
N PRO A 91 -4.21 -6.74 1.09
CA PRO A 91 -3.91 -7.47 2.31
C PRO A 91 -5.14 -8.20 2.86
N CYS A 92 -4.88 -9.26 3.63
CA CYS A 92 -5.91 -10.10 4.24
C CYS A 92 -6.79 -10.88 3.23
N GLY A 93 -6.29 -11.16 2.01
CA GLY A 93 -7.03 -11.91 1.00
C GLY A 93 -7.39 -13.36 1.36
N GLY A 94 -6.64 -13.98 2.29
CA GLY A 94 -6.86 -15.36 2.76
C GLY A 94 -7.80 -15.52 3.95
N THR A 95 -8.52 -14.46 4.33
CA THR A 95 -9.41 -14.42 5.50
C THR A 95 -10.86 -14.18 5.06
N SER A 96 -11.84 -14.43 5.94
CA SER A 96 -13.24 -14.11 5.65
C SER A 96 -13.39 -12.62 5.29
N TYR A 97 -14.37 -12.28 4.44
CA TYR A 97 -14.52 -10.92 3.95
C TYR A 97 -14.67 -9.88 5.09
N GLU A 98 -15.47 -10.19 6.10
CA GLU A 98 -15.72 -9.29 7.24
C GLU A 98 -14.47 -9.08 8.10
N GLU A 99 -13.76 -10.16 8.42
CA GLU A 99 -12.51 -10.09 9.19
C GLU A 99 -11.42 -9.39 8.37
N GLY A 100 -11.28 -9.72 7.09
CA GLY A 100 -10.31 -9.10 6.19
C GLY A 100 -10.56 -7.59 6.03
N GLN A 101 -11.82 -7.16 5.97
CA GLN A 101 -12.19 -5.75 5.95
C GLN A 101 -11.81 -5.05 7.26
N LYS A 102 -12.12 -5.65 8.41
CA LYS A 102 -11.80 -5.10 9.73
C LYS A 102 -10.29 -4.93 9.93
N GLU A 103 -9.52 -5.94 9.53
CA GLU A 103 -8.07 -5.94 9.65
C GLU A 103 -7.43 -4.94 8.68
N SER A 104 -7.93 -4.87 7.44
CA SER A 104 -7.48 -3.87 6.45
C SER A 104 -7.73 -2.43 6.92
N LEU A 105 -8.89 -2.16 7.53
CA LEU A 105 -9.19 -0.86 8.14
C LEU A 105 -8.24 -0.54 9.31
N THR A 106 -7.91 -1.55 10.12
CA THR A 106 -6.97 -1.40 11.24
C THR A 106 -5.57 -1.02 10.75
N LEU A 107 -5.10 -1.68 9.70
CA LEU A 107 -3.80 -1.38 9.07
C LEU A 107 -3.80 0.02 8.45
N LEU A 108 -4.83 0.35 7.66
CA LEU A 108 -4.94 1.66 7.02
C LEU A 108 -5.00 2.80 8.06
N ASP A 109 -5.78 2.63 9.13
CA ASP A 109 -5.88 3.60 10.22
C ASP A 109 -4.56 3.78 10.97
N GLY A 110 -3.88 2.67 11.28
CA GLY A 110 -2.59 2.71 11.95
C GLY A 110 -1.52 3.44 11.15
N PHE A 111 -1.31 3.06 9.89
CA PHE A 111 -0.32 3.73 9.03
C PHE A 111 -0.72 5.18 8.74
N HIS A 112 -2.01 5.47 8.63
CA HIS A 112 -2.49 6.83 8.50
C HIS A 112 -2.11 7.69 9.72
N LYS A 113 -2.35 7.20 10.93
CA LYS A 113 -2.03 7.89 12.20
C LYS A 113 -0.54 8.11 12.38
N LEU A 114 0.30 7.16 11.97
CA LEU A 114 1.75 7.30 11.98
C LEU A 114 2.27 8.34 10.97
N GLY A 115 1.47 8.72 9.97
CA GLY A 115 1.92 9.66 8.94
C GLY A 115 2.82 9.04 7.88
N CYS A 116 2.87 7.70 7.78
CA CYS A 116 3.65 7.01 6.77
C CYS A 116 3.15 7.34 5.35
N LEU A 117 4.06 7.34 4.39
CA LEU A 117 3.71 7.31 2.97
C LEU A 117 3.15 5.92 2.67
N THR A 118 1.86 5.82 2.34
CA THR A 118 1.19 4.52 2.18
C THR A 118 0.48 4.40 0.85
N TYR A 119 0.76 3.30 0.15
CA TYR A 119 0.01 2.80 -0.99
C TYR A 119 -0.77 1.57 -0.55
N PHE A 120 -2.09 1.59 -0.71
CA PHE A 120 -2.97 0.52 -0.27
C PHE A 120 -3.87 0.10 -1.44
N THR A 121 -3.70 -1.08 -2.01
CA THR A 121 -4.61 -1.59 -3.03
C THR A 121 -5.69 -2.45 -2.39
N THR A 122 -6.92 -2.31 -2.87
CA THR A 122 -8.04 -3.11 -2.41
C THR A 122 -9.11 -3.25 -3.48
N TYR A 123 -9.99 -4.22 -3.28
CA TYR A 123 -11.29 -4.35 -3.95
C TYR A 123 -12.45 -4.13 -2.96
N MET A 124 -12.15 -3.82 -1.69
CA MET A 124 -13.15 -3.62 -0.65
C MET A 124 -13.72 -2.21 -0.74
N HIS A 125 -14.92 -2.10 -1.33
CA HIS A 125 -15.65 -0.83 -1.43
C HIS A 125 -15.81 -0.07 -0.10
N PRO A 126 -16.05 -0.72 1.05
CA PRO A 126 -16.16 0.00 2.32
C PRO A 126 -14.90 0.79 2.69
N LEU A 127 -13.69 0.26 2.42
CA LEU A 127 -12.45 0.98 2.70
C LEU A 127 -12.34 2.27 1.88
N SER A 128 -12.66 2.17 0.59
CA SER A 128 -12.68 3.32 -0.30
C SER A 128 -13.69 4.37 0.18
N LYS A 129 -14.88 3.93 0.61
CA LYS A 129 -15.91 4.84 1.12
C LYS A 129 -15.44 5.63 2.34
N GLU A 130 -14.68 5.01 3.25
CA GLU A 130 -14.10 5.71 4.40
C GLU A 130 -13.10 6.81 3.98
N VAL A 131 -12.32 6.58 2.92
CA VAL A 131 -11.43 7.58 2.34
C VAL A 131 -12.23 8.71 1.70
N ASP A 132 -13.26 8.40 0.90
CA ASP A 132 -14.13 9.39 0.25
C ASP A 132 -14.89 10.25 1.27
N ASN A 133 -15.29 9.66 2.40
CA ASN A 133 -15.93 10.35 3.52
C ASN A 133 -14.97 11.27 4.29
N GLY A 134 -13.68 11.33 3.91
CA GLY A 134 -12.70 12.21 4.52
C GLY A 134 -12.18 11.74 5.87
N LYS A 135 -12.40 10.48 6.27
CA LYS A 135 -11.88 9.92 7.53
C LYS A 135 -10.36 10.02 7.62
N TYR A 136 -9.68 9.85 6.49
CA TYR A 136 -8.24 9.86 6.39
C TYR A 136 -7.78 11.15 5.70
N SER A 137 -7.35 12.14 6.49
CA SER A 137 -6.84 13.40 5.96
C SER A 137 -5.67 13.18 4.98
N ALA A 138 -5.66 13.92 3.88
CA ALA A 138 -4.69 13.79 2.78
C ALA A 138 -4.62 12.43 2.08
N ALA A 139 -5.51 11.47 2.42
CA ALA A 139 -5.67 10.27 1.64
C ALA A 139 -6.45 10.56 0.36
N LYS A 140 -6.10 9.86 -0.71
CA LYS A 140 -6.80 9.95 -2.00
C LYS A 140 -7.17 8.56 -2.48
N ASN A 141 -8.41 8.40 -2.93
CA ASN A 141 -8.77 7.25 -3.73
C ASN A 141 -8.28 7.44 -5.16
N LEU A 142 -7.64 6.41 -5.68
CA LEU A 142 -7.20 6.29 -7.05
C LEU A 142 -7.81 5.03 -7.65
N SER A 143 -8.06 5.07 -8.95
CA SER A 143 -8.55 3.94 -9.73
C SER A 143 -7.76 3.83 -11.01
N ILE A 144 -7.46 2.62 -11.45
CA ILE A 144 -6.89 2.40 -12.78
C ILE A 144 -8.05 2.31 -13.76
N GLY A 145 -8.15 3.29 -14.65
CA GLY A 145 -9.15 3.33 -15.71
C GLY A 145 -8.77 2.43 -16.89
N TYR A 146 -9.78 2.10 -17.68
CA TYR A 146 -9.63 1.44 -18.97
C TYR A 146 -10.10 2.40 -20.05
N ILE A 147 -9.36 2.46 -21.15
CA ILE A 147 -9.73 3.19 -22.36
C ILE A 147 -9.95 2.11 -23.41
N GLU A 148 -11.19 1.96 -23.87
CA GLU A 148 -11.49 1.14 -25.04
C GLU A 148 -10.95 1.87 -26.29
N GLU A 149 -10.19 1.14 -27.12
CA GLU A 149 -9.78 1.59 -28.45
C GLU A 149 -10.93 1.47 -29.46
#